data_AF-A0A1X2I0G9-F1
#
_entry.id   AF-A0A1X2I0G9-F1
#
_cell.length_a   1.000
_cell.length_b   1.000
_cell.length_c   1.000
_cell.angle_alpha   90.00
_cell.angle_beta   90.00
_cell.angle_gamma   90.00
#
_symmetry.space_group_name_H-M   'P 1'
#
loop_
_entity.id
_entity.type
_entity.pdbx_description
1 polymer ?
#
loop_
_entity_poly.entity_id
_entity_poly.type
_entity_poly.pdbx_seq_one_letter_code
_entity_poly.pdbx_strand_id
1 'polypeptide(L)'
;MSLQSMMGTLTQRFRSNAVPSLMWMRSMSTSSNNAANNKTTSSSASASPTLPSILANSFQEPKELSTSLDAYAGRSIGNVSNVNSAYRRLSIILAQNNVRREIRANMNYEKPNVARRRKNIERNRKLFGAMVRKKVALIMQMKQRGM
;
A
#
# COMPACT_ATOMS: atom_id res chain seq x y z
N MET A 1 -13.21 -9.87 -71.97
CA MET A 1 -14.52 -9.34 -71.53
C MET A 1 -14.67 -9.62 -70.04
N SER A 2 -14.85 -8.55 -69.28
CA SER A 2 -15.13 -8.36 -67.84
C SER A 2 -15.05 -9.54 -66.85
N LEU A 3 -14.07 -9.48 -65.95
CA LEU A 3 -14.13 -10.08 -64.60
C LEU A 3 -14.70 -9.04 -63.64
N GLN A 4 -15.89 -9.32 -63.09
CA GLN A 4 -16.61 -8.44 -62.18
C GLN A 4 -16.12 -8.69 -60.75
N SER A 5 -15.35 -7.75 -60.21
CA SER A 5 -14.86 -7.75 -58.83
C SER A 5 -15.96 -7.25 -57.89
N MET A 6 -16.43 -8.12 -56.98
CA MET A 6 -17.36 -7.75 -55.92
C MET A 6 -16.58 -7.18 -54.72
N MET A 7 -16.62 -5.87 -54.56
CA MET A 7 -16.16 -5.18 -53.35
C MET A 7 -17.21 -5.34 -52.24
N GLY A 8 -16.95 -6.22 -51.28
CA GLY A 8 -17.71 -6.30 -50.03
C GLY A 8 -17.24 -5.22 -49.05
N THR A 9 -18.12 -4.26 -48.72
CA THR A 9 -17.86 -3.20 -47.74
C THR A 9 -18.09 -3.70 -46.31
N LEU A 10 -17.00 -4.02 -45.60
CA LEU A 10 -17.05 -4.39 -44.19
C LEU A 10 -17.11 -3.13 -43.31
N THR A 11 -18.32 -2.65 -43.00
CA THR A 11 -18.54 -1.59 -42.01
C THR A 11 -18.66 -2.21 -40.61
N GLN A 12 -17.56 -2.25 -39.87
CA GLN A 12 -17.60 -2.59 -38.44
C GLN A 12 -18.05 -1.37 -37.62
N ARG A 13 -19.22 -1.51 -36.99
CA ARG A 13 -19.78 -0.55 -36.04
C ARG A 13 -18.98 -0.55 -34.75
N PHE A 14 -18.42 0.59 -34.37
CA PHE A 14 -17.89 0.82 -33.02
C PHE A 14 -19.03 0.80 -32.00
N ARG A 15 -19.05 -0.20 -31.12
CA ARG A 15 -19.83 -0.18 -29.89
C ARG A 15 -19.04 0.57 -28.82
N SER A 16 -19.48 1.78 -28.48
CA SER A 16 -18.99 2.50 -27.32
C SER A 16 -19.56 1.85 -26.05
N ASN A 17 -18.73 1.17 -25.27
CA ASN A 17 -19.09 0.78 -23.91
C ASN A 17 -19.14 2.05 -23.05
N ALA A 18 -20.33 2.49 -22.66
CA ALA A 18 -20.51 3.52 -21.65
C ALA A 18 -19.94 3.02 -20.31
N VAL A 19 -18.92 3.71 -19.81
CA VAL A 19 -18.34 3.43 -18.49
C VAL A 19 -19.24 4.11 -17.45
N PRO A 20 -19.74 3.43 -16.40
CA PRO A 20 -20.52 4.09 -15.38
C PRO A 20 -19.64 5.10 -14.62
N SER A 21 -20.11 6.35 -14.54
CA SER A 21 -19.49 7.39 -13.73
C SER A 21 -19.56 6.98 -12.26
N LEU A 22 -18.44 6.56 -11.68
CA LEU A 22 -18.29 6.37 -10.24
C LEU A 22 -18.37 7.74 -9.56
N MET A 23 -19.58 8.14 -9.17
CA MET A 23 -19.78 9.27 -8.27
C MET A 23 -19.19 8.88 -6.91
N TRP A 24 -18.01 9.42 -6.59
CA TRP A 24 -17.50 9.41 -5.22
C TRP A 24 -18.37 10.32 -4.36
N MET A 25 -19.48 9.78 -3.87
CA MET A 25 -20.32 10.44 -2.87
C MET A 25 -19.56 10.42 -1.55
N ARG A 26 -18.76 11.45 -1.31
CA ARG A 26 -18.11 11.70 -0.02
C ARG A 26 -19.15 12.31 0.91
N SER A 27 -19.95 11.46 1.56
CA SER A 27 -20.75 11.89 2.72
C SER A 27 -19.79 12.29 3.83
N MET A 28 -19.65 13.61 4.06
CA MET A 28 -19.04 14.12 5.27
C MET A 28 -20.10 14.05 6.36
N SER A 29 -20.05 13.01 7.18
CA SER A 29 -20.82 12.96 8.42
C SER A 29 -20.20 13.96 9.40
N THR A 30 -20.83 15.12 9.52
CA THR A 30 -20.66 16.01 10.66
C THR A 30 -21.24 15.31 11.88
N SER A 31 -20.44 15.19 12.94
CA SER A 31 -20.84 14.57 14.20
C SER A 31 -22.06 15.28 14.78
N SER A 32 -23.19 14.59 14.81
CA SER A 32 -24.36 14.97 15.60
C SER A 32 -24.09 14.52 17.04
N ASN A 33 -23.85 15.49 17.93
CA ASN A 33 -23.72 15.28 19.36
C ASN A 33 -25.02 14.72 19.93
N ASN A 34 -24.94 13.54 20.57
CA ASN A 34 -25.99 13.03 21.45
C ASN A 34 -26.03 13.88 22.73
N ALA A 35 -26.88 14.90 22.74
CA ALA A 35 -27.29 15.60 23.94
C ALA A 35 -28.55 14.92 24.52
N ALA A 36 -28.35 13.95 25.40
CA ALA A 36 -29.34 13.44 26.33
C ALA A 36 -28.61 12.63 27.42
N ASN A 37 -28.91 12.66 28.71
CA ASN A 37 -29.77 13.48 29.54
C ASN A 37 -29.43 13.01 30.97
N ASN A 38 -28.53 13.68 31.70
CA ASN A 38 -28.20 13.30 33.08
C ASN A 38 -28.53 14.43 34.06
N LYS A 39 -29.82 14.44 34.43
CA LYS A 39 -30.37 14.58 35.79
C LYS A 39 -29.47 15.30 36.82
N THR A 40 -29.64 16.61 36.94
CA THR A 40 -29.14 17.41 38.06
C THR A 40 -30.16 17.43 39.20
N THR A 41 -29.86 16.67 40.26
CA THR A 41 -30.43 16.89 41.60
C THR A 41 -29.76 18.12 42.21
N SER A 42 -30.57 19.11 42.57
CA SER A 42 -30.13 20.37 43.20
C SER A 42 -29.91 20.18 44.70
N SER A 43 -28.68 20.40 45.18
CA SER A 43 -28.42 20.68 46.60
C SER A 43 -27.24 21.65 46.79
N SER A 44 -27.57 22.81 47.38
CA SER A 44 -26.81 23.60 48.37
C SER A 44 -25.35 24.02 48.13
N ALA A 45 -25.19 25.31 47.82
CA ALA A 45 -24.34 26.30 48.49
C ALA A 45 -22.97 25.89 49.10
N SER A 46 -21.89 26.26 48.40
CA SER A 46 -20.71 26.94 48.97
C SER A 46 -19.80 27.43 47.84
N ALA A 47 -19.77 28.74 47.62
CA ALA A 47 -19.02 29.38 46.53
C ALA A 47 -17.50 29.28 46.75
N SER A 48 -16.91 28.22 46.22
CA SER A 48 -15.48 28.14 45.93
C SER A 48 -15.30 28.56 44.46
N PRO A 49 -14.27 29.32 44.07
CA PRO A 49 -13.98 29.54 42.66
C PRO A 49 -13.48 28.23 42.04
N THR A 50 -14.40 27.33 41.71
CA THR A 50 -14.11 26.13 40.92
C THR A 50 -13.81 26.57 39.50
N LEU A 51 -12.57 26.34 39.06
CA LEU A 51 -12.17 26.44 37.67
C LEU A 51 -13.23 25.76 36.77
N PRO A 52 -13.56 26.31 35.59
CA PRO A 52 -14.55 25.71 34.72
C PRO A 52 -14.16 24.25 34.44
N SER A 53 -15.07 23.30 34.65
CA SER A 53 -14.89 21.86 34.38
C SER A 53 -14.50 21.56 32.93
N ILE A 54 -14.63 22.55 32.04
CA ILE A 54 -14.14 22.56 30.66
C ILE A 54 -12.61 22.38 30.61
N LEU A 55 -11.85 22.82 31.62
CA LEU A 55 -10.40 22.61 31.71
C LEU A 55 -10.03 21.25 32.32
N ALA A 56 -10.93 20.59 33.05
CA ALA A 56 -10.62 19.36 33.79
C ALA A 56 -10.68 18.10 32.92
N ASN A 57 -11.32 18.15 31.75
CA ASN A 57 -11.54 16.98 30.89
C ASN A 57 -10.62 16.89 29.66
N SER A 58 -9.64 17.78 29.54
CA SER A 58 -8.61 17.69 28.51
C SER A 58 -7.20 17.64 29.11
N PHE A 59 -7.05 17.00 30.28
CA PHE A 59 -5.85 16.19 30.48
C PHE A 59 -5.90 15.16 29.37
N GLN A 60 -5.28 15.52 28.24
CA GLN A 60 -5.04 14.59 27.15
C GLN A 60 -4.50 13.35 27.82
N GLU A 61 -5.23 12.24 27.70
CA GLU A 61 -4.67 10.93 27.94
C GLU A 61 -3.26 11.00 27.34
N PRO A 62 -2.19 10.73 28.13
CA PRO A 62 -0.85 10.78 27.58
C PRO A 62 -0.95 9.98 26.30
N LYS A 63 -0.60 10.61 25.18
CA LYS A 63 -0.71 10.01 23.86
C LYS A 63 0.25 8.83 23.92
N GLU A 64 -0.22 7.69 24.44
CA GLU A 64 0.53 6.48 24.70
C GLU A 64 1.22 6.24 23.38
N LEU A 65 2.52 6.51 23.34
CA LEU A 65 3.28 6.43 22.10
C LEU A 65 3.01 5.04 21.61
N SER A 66 2.20 4.92 20.55
CA SER A 66 1.64 3.65 20.12
C SER A 66 2.76 2.62 20.19
N THR A 67 2.73 1.77 21.21
CA THR A 67 3.72 0.71 21.41
C THR A 67 3.52 -0.38 20.37
N SER A 68 2.63 -0.13 19.40
CA SER A 68 2.43 -0.91 18.22
C SER A 68 3.76 -1.05 17.48
N LEU A 69 4.33 -2.23 17.62
CA LEU A 69 5.45 -2.72 16.81
C LEU A 69 5.09 -2.83 15.31
N ASP A 70 3.90 -2.43 14.89
CA ASP A 70 3.39 -2.59 13.53
C ASP A 70 4.25 -1.85 12.49
N ALA A 71 4.77 -0.67 12.82
CA ALA A 71 5.75 0.03 11.94
C ALA A 71 7.07 -0.74 11.76
N TYR A 72 7.40 -1.61 12.73
CA TYR A 72 8.58 -2.48 12.74
C TYR A 72 8.27 -3.90 12.29
N ALA A 73 7.00 -4.22 11.97
CA ALA A 73 6.59 -5.54 11.52
C ALA A 73 7.38 -5.93 10.27
N GLY A 74 7.96 -7.13 10.30
CA GLY A 74 8.83 -7.63 9.23
C GLY A 74 10.16 -6.89 9.08
N ARG A 75 10.56 -6.06 10.05
CA ARG A 75 11.85 -5.34 10.10
C ARG A 75 12.55 -5.48 11.46
N SER A 76 11.97 -6.25 12.38
CA SER A 76 12.53 -6.60 13.67
C SER A 76 12.93 -8.08 13.70
N ILE A 77 13.91 -8.40 14.54
CA ILE A 77 14.24 -9.77 14.93
C ILE A 77 14.26 -9.78 16.46
N GLY A 78 13.70 -10.83 17.06
CA GLY A 78 13.68 -11.00 18.52
C GLY A 78 15.08 -11.20 19.11
N ASN A 79 15.16 -11.36 20.42
CA ASN A 79 16.43 -11.54 21.11
C ASN A 79 17.15 -12.81 20.62
N VAL A 80 18.40 -12.67 20.17
CA VAL A 80 19.21 -13.78 19.65
C VAL A 80 20.51 -13.86 20.45
N SER A 81 20.93 -15.08 20.80
CA SER A 81 22.17 -15.32 21.53
C SER A 81 23.43 -14.89 20.77
N ASN A 82 23.41 -14.95 19.43
CA ASN A 82 24.49 -14.51 18.57
C ASN A 82 24.09 -13.32 17.69
N VAL A 83 24.62 -12.16 18.05
CA VAL A 83 24.36 -10.86 17.41
C VAL A 83 24.74 -10.86 15.92
N ASN A 84 25.86 -11.46 15.55
CA ASN A 84 26.32 -11.49 14.15
C ASN A 84 25.35 -12.27 13.25
N SER A 85 24.83 -13.39 13.73
CA SER A 85 23.83 -14.17 13.00
C SER A 85 22.52 -13.40 12.85
N ALA A 86 22.12 -12.65 13.88
CA ALA A 86 20.93 -11.82 13.88
C ALA A 86 21.04 -10.71 12.83
N TYR A 87 22.18 -10.01 12.76
CA TYR A 87 22.40 -8.97 11.74
C TYR A 87 22.34 -9.50 10.31
N ARG A 88 22.93 -10.69 10.05
CA ARG A 88 22.85 -11.33 8.72
C ARG A 88 21.41 -11.66 8.35
N ARG A 89 20.66 -12.26 9.29
CA ARG A 89 19.24 -12.57 9.09
C ARG A 89 18.43 -11.30 8.83
N LEU A 90 18.66 -10.24 9.60
CA LEU A 90 17.99 -8.96 9.42
C LEU A 90 18.27 -8.37 8.05
N SER A 91 19.53 -8.42 7.60
CA SER A 91 19.92 -7.96 6.27
C SER A 91 19.18 -8.71 5.16
N ILE A 92 18.97 -10.02 5.30
CA ILE A 92 18.20 -10.82 4.33
C ILE A 92 16.74 -10.40 4.33
N ILE A 93 16.12 -10.26 5.50
CA ILE A 93 14.71 -9.83 5.64
C ILE A 93 14.50 -8.46 4.98
N LEU A 94 15.37 -7.48 5.28
CA LEU A 94 15.30 -6.14 4.68
C LEU A 94 15.51 -6.16 3.16
N ALA A 95 16.29 -7.10 2.63
CA ALA A 95 16.48 -7.28 1.20
C ALA A 95 15.24 -7.91 0.52
N GLN A 96 14.64 -8.94 1.13
CA GLN A 96 13.42 -9.59 0.65
C GLN A 96 12.24 -8.60 0.60
N ASN A 97 12.10 -7.79 1.64
CA ASN A 97 11.08 -6.74 1.73
C ASN A 97 11.41 -5.49 0.90
N ASN A 98 12.54 -5.46 0.17
CA ASN A 98 13.00 -4.35 -0.66
C ASN A 98 13.14 -2.98 0.05
N VAL A 99 13.19 -2.96 1.39
CA VAL A 99 13.17 -1.72 2.20
C VAL A 99 14.30 -0.77 1.80
N ARG A 100 15.54 -1.28 1.66
CA ARG A 100 16.70 -0.46 1.27
C ARG A 100 16.60 0.12 -0.15
N ARG A 101 15.91 -0.58 -1.04
CA ARG A 101 15.69 -0.10 -2.41
C ARG A 101 14.64 1.01 -2.41
N GLU A 102 13.57 0.83 -1.64
CA GLU A 102 12.51 1.82 -1.49
C GLU A 102 13.02 3.11 -0.88
N ILE A 103 13.80 3.04 0.21
CA ILE A 103 14.43 4.23 0.81
C ILE A 103 15.22 5.00 -0.25
N ARG A 104 16.09 4.31 -1.01
CA ARG A 104 16.89 4.94 -2.07
C ARG A 104 16.06 5.54 -3.19
N ALA A 105 14.97 4.88 -3.59
CA ALA A 105 14.06 5.41 -4.62
C ALA A 105 13.26 6.62 -4.13
N ASN A 106 12.98 6.70 -2.81
CA ASN A 106 12.18 7.76 -2.21
C ASN A 106 13.02 8.93 -1.66
N MET A 107 14.36 8.87 -1.71
CA MET A 107 15.22 9.99 -1.24
C MET A 107 14.93 11.29 -2.01
N ASN A 108 14.55 11.18 -3.28
CA ASN A 108 14.27 12.31 -4.16
C ASN A 108 12.94 12.07 -4.87
N TYR A 109 12.23 13.15 -5.18
CA TYR A 109 11.01 13.06 -5.96
C TYR A 109 11.28 12.57 -7.39
N GLU A 110 10.62 11.47 -7.77
CA GLU A 110 10.59 10.95 -9.13
C GLU A 110 9.26 11.32 -9.80
N LYS A 111 9.31 12.02 -10.96
CA LYS A 111 8.10 12.34 -11.74
C LYS A 111 7.32 11.04 -12.07
N PRO A 112 5.97 11.05 -12.04
CA PRO A 112 5.17 9.83 -12.16
C PRO A 112 5.39 9.07 -13.48
N ASN A 113 5.58 9.78 -14.59
CA ASN A 113 5.86 9.15 -15.88
C ASN A 113 7.22 8.44 -15.92
N VAL A 114 8.23 9.02 -15.27
CA VAL A 114 9.57 8.44 -15.14
C VAL A 114 9.48 7.18 -14.28
N ALA A 115 8.79 7.24 -13.14
CA ALA A 115 8.54 6.10 -12.27
C ALA A 115 7.81 4.95 -12.98
N ARG A 116 6.81 5.26 -13.81
CA ARG A 116 6.09 4.27 -14.62
C ARG A 116 7.02 3.59 -15.64
N ARG A 117 7.83 4.38 -16.37
CA ARG A 117 8.80 3.86 -17.34
C ARG A 117 9.84 2.97 -16.67
N ARG A 118 10.43 3.42 -15.56
CA ARG A 118 11.39 2.65 -14.77
C ARG A 118 10.81 1.31 -14.31
N LYS A 119 9.62 1.33 -13.67
CA LYS A 119 8.93 0.11 -13.24
C LYS A 119 8.64 -0.85 -14.39
N ASN A 120 8.28 -0.34 -15.57
CA ASN A 120 8.04 -1.19 -16.75
C ASN A 120 9.32 -1.89 -17.22
N ILE A 121 10.42 -1.15 -17.33
CA ILE A 121 11.73 -1.69 -17.72
C ILE A 121 12.20 -2.74 -16.70
N GLU A 122 12.08 -2.45 -15.41
CA GLU A 122 12.43 -3.39 -14.33
C GLU A 122 11.60 -4.69 -14.41
N ARG A 123 10.28 -4.58 -14.63
CA ARG A 123 9.41 -5.75 -14.83
C ARG A 123 9.84 -6.55 -16.05
N ASN A 124 10.08 -5.90 -17.18
CA ASN A 124 10.52 -6.59 -18.40
C ASN A 124 11.84 -7.34 -18.19
N ARG A 125 12.84 -6.71 -17.57
CA ARG A 125 14.12 -7.37 -17.23
C ARG A 125 13.93 -8.57 -16.30
N LYS A 126 13.04 -8.46 -15.30
CA LYS A 126 12.70 -9.57 -14.40
C LYS A 126 12.04 -10.74 -15.14
N LEU A 127 11.07 -10.44 -16.01
CA LEU A 127 10.36 -11.44 -16.81
C LEU A 127 11.30 -12.12 -17.81
N PHE A 128 12.14 -11.35 -18.50
CA PHE A 128 13.15 -11.86 -19.41
C PHE A 128 14.13 -12.79 -18.69
N GLY A 129 14.70 -12.36 -17.56
CA GLY A 129 15.60 -13.19 -16.77
C GLY A 129 14.94 -14.45 -16.21
N ALA A 130 13.65 -14.43 -15.90
CA ALA A 130 12.90 -15.62 -15.50
C ALA A 130 12.68 -16.58 -16.68
N MET A 131 12.33 -16.05 -17.86
CA MET A 131 12.15 -16.84 -19.08
C MET A 131 13.46 -17.52 -19.50
N VAL A 132 14.58 -16.79 -19.52
CA VAL A 132 15.90 -17.34 -19.84
C VAL A 132 16.27 -18.45 -18.87
N ARG A 133 16.11 -18.23 -17.55
CA ARG A 133 16.37 -19.27 -16.54
C ARG A 133 15.54 -20.54 -16.76
N LYS A 134 14.25 -20.40 -17.10
CA LYS A 134 13.40 -21.56 -17.41
C LYS A 134 13.90 -22.33 -18.64
N LYS A 135 14.26 -21.62 -19.71
CA LYS A 135 14.78 -22.25 -20.93
C LYS A 135 16.12 -22.96 -20.69
N VAL A 136 17.04 -22.32 -19.97
CA VAL A 136 18.33 -22.92 -19.60
C VAL A 136 18.14 -24.15 -18.72
N ALA A 137 17.26 -24.08 -17.72
CA ALA A 137 16.95 -25.22 -16.87
C ALA A 137 16.41 -26.41 -17.67
N LEU A 138 15.54 -26.16 -18.66
CA LEU A 138 15.05 -27.20 -19.56
C LEU A 138 16.19 -27.82 -20.38
N ILE A 139 17.04 -27.01 -20.99
CA ILE A 139 18.19 -27.51 -21.76
C ILE A 139 19.13 -28.34 -20.88
N MET A 140 19.39 -27.90 -19.65
CA MET A 140 20.20 -28.66 -18.69
C MET A 140 19.57 -30.01 -18.34
N GLN A 141 18.25 -30.07 -18.18
CA GLN A 141 17.52 -31.32 -17.96
C GLN A 141 17.60 -32.25 -19.18
N MET A 142 17.46 -31.72 -20.39
CA MET A 142 17.60 -32.50 -21.63
C MET A 142 19.00 -33.09 -21.76
N LYS A 143 20.03 -32.26 -21.54
CA LYS A 143 21.44 -32.67 -21.51
C LYS A 143 21.69 -33.77 -20.47
N GLN A 144 21.13 -33.64 -19.27
CA GLN A 144 21.29 -34.65 -18.20
C GLN A 144 20.63 -35.98 -18.57
N ARG A 145 19.54 -35.95 -19.37
CA ARG A 145 18.85 -37.13 -19.89
C ARG A 145 19.56 -37.75 -21.10
N GLY A 146 20.63 -37.12 -21.62
CA GLY A 146 21.38 -37.60 -22.78
C GLY A 146 20.75 -37.25 -24.13
N MET A 147 19.87 -36.25 -24.16
CA MET A 147 19.36 -35.63 -25.40
C MET A 147 20.19 -34.43 -25.81
#